data_AF-A0A8J4R7X6-F1
#
_entry.id   AF-A0A8J4R7X6-F1
#
_cell.length_a   1.000
_cell.length_b   1.000
_cell.length_c   1.000
_cell.angle_alpha   90.00
_cell.angle_beta   90.00
_cell.angle_gamma   90.00
#
_symmetry.space_group_name_H-M   'P 1'
#
loop_
_entity.id
_entity.type
_entity.pdbx_description
1 polymer ?
#
loop_
_entity_poly.entity_id
_entity_poly.type
_entity_poly.pdbx_seq_one_letter_code
_entity_poly.pdbx_strand_id
1 'polypeptide(L)'
;MEASSFIFTYPSSSSPSISKTHFEFSFPYPSFPLSSPLRRYPCTIHKNTVKLLCTRTTLRNSALTIEEEQAQAQALEKSKDASSTSTSYRDMLPKIDKSGRFCSPRAARELALSIVYAACLEGSDPVRLFEKRMNARREPGYEFDKASLLEYNHMCFGGPPVTVETVEEADELLSNDEKESAIEAEVLAAPPKLVYSKLILRFTRKILVAVMERWDSHVLVIDKVAPANWKNEPAGRILELCILHLAMSEITVLGTRHQIVINEAVDLAKRFCDGAAPRIINGCLRTFVKDLEGTGVAQALDKQKVTR
;
A
#
# COMPACT_ATOMS: atom_id res chain seq x y z
N MET A 1 4.43 52.52 -38.74
CA MET A 1 3.76 51.21 -38.82
C MET A 1 3.68 50.69 -37.41
N GLU A 2 2.57 50.97 -36.75
CA GLU A 2 2.40 50.72 -35.31
C GLU A 2 1.95 49.27 -35.06
N ALA A 3 2.59 48.64 -34.08
CA ALA A 3 2.27 47.31 -33.60
C ALA A 3 1.04 47.37 -32.70
N SER A 4 -0.04 46.71 -33.10
CA SER A 4 -1.22 46.51 -32.27
C SER A 4 -1.06 45.22 -31.47
N SER A 5 -0.79 45.35 -30.18
CA SER A 5 -0.83 44.29 -29.18
C SER A 5 -2.29 44.06 -28.76
N PHE A 6 -2.83 42.88 -29.05
CA PHE A 6 -4.14 42.47 -28.55
C PHE A 6 -4.00 41.89 -27.14
N ILE A 7 -4.42 42.66 -26.14
CA ILE A 7 -4.62 42.21 -24.77
C ILE A 7 -5.97 41.51 -24.72
N PHE A 8 -5.98 40.18 -24.55
CA PHE A 8 -7.19 39.44 -24.22
C PHE A 8 -7.33 39.38 -22.70
N THR A 9 -8.23 40.20 -22.16
CA THR A 9 -8.73 40.11 -20.79
C THR A 9 -10.02 39.31 -20.81
N TYR A 10 -10.05 38.13 -20.19
CA TYR A 10 -11.29 37.42 -19.90
C TYR A 10 -11.61 37.50 -18.39
N PRO A 11 -12.89 37.62 -18.03
CA PRO A 11 -13.33 37.92 -16.68
C PRO A 11 -13.28 36.68 -15.77
N SER A 12 -12.94 36.95 -14.51
CA SER A 12 -13.02 36.02 -13.39
C SER A 12 -14.47 35.69 -13.03
N SER A 13 -14.79 34.41 -12.99
CA SER A 13 -15.95 33.83 -12.28
C SER A 13 -15.64 32.33 -12.11
N SER A 14 -15.77 31.66 -10.98
CA SER A 14 -16.28 32.00 -9.65
C SER A 14 -15.80 30.87 -8.74
N SER A 15 -15.04 31.19 -7.69
CA SER A 15 -14.64 30.22 -6.66
C SER A 15 -15.86 29.82 -5.84
N PRO A 16 -16.11 28.53 -5.56
CA PRO A 16 -16.98 28.16 -4.46
C PRO A 16 -16.19 28.35 -3.16
N SER A 17 -16.62 29.34 -2.39
CA SER A 17 -16.22 29.57 -1.00
C SER A 17 -16.59 28.35 -0.15
N ILE A 18 -15.62 27.48 0.15
CA ILE A 18 -15.78 26.49 1.22
C ILE A 18 -15.53 27.21 2.54
N SER A 19 -16.63 27.48 3.23
CA SER A 19 -16.68 27.91 4.62
C SER A 19 -15.82 27.00 5.49
N LYS A 20 -14.88 27.62 6.22
CA LYS A 20 -14.08 26.99 7.27
C LYS A 20 -14.98 26.39 8.34
N THR A 21 -15.22 25.09 8.28
CA THR A 21 -15.69 24.30 9.42
C THR A 21 -14.48 23.69 10.08
N HIS A 22 -14.17 24.13 11.29
CA HIS A 22 -13.18 23.53 12.17
C HIS A 22 -13.67 22.10 12.51
N PHE A 23 -13.22 21.09 11.77
CA PHE A 23 -13.46 19.69 12.12
C PHE A 23 -12.35 19.25 13.07
N GLU A 24 -12.63 19.34 14.37
CA GLU A 24 -11.82 18.65 15.37
C GLU A 24 -12.07 17.14 15.26
N PHE A 25 -11.09 16.42 14.70
CA PHE A 25 -11.05 14.96 14.79
C PHE A 25 -10.55 14.56 16.19
N SER A 26 -11.48 14.39 17.12
CA SER A 26 -11.22 13.65 18.35
C SER A 26 -11.33 12.16 18.06
N PHE A 27 -10.21 11.44 18.14
CA PHE A 27 -10.19 9.97 18.11
C PHE A 27 -10.83 9.43 19.41
N PRO A 28 -11.96 8.69 19.37
CA PRO A 28 -12.48 8.06 20.55
C PRO A 28 -11.65 6.80 20.86
N TYR A 29 -10.82 6.89 21.90
CA TYR A 29 -10.27 5.72 22.58
C TYR A 29 -11.42 4.88 23.18
N PRO A 30 -11.54 3.58 22.91
CA PRO A 30 -12.46 2.74 23.65
C PRO A 30 -11.88 2.45 25.05
N SER A 31 -12.38 3.17 26.04
CA SER A 31 -12.20 2.84 27.45
C SER A 31 -13.27 1.82 27.85
N PHE A 32 -12.84 0.60 28.21
CA PHE A 32 -13.71 -0.44 28.75
C PHE A 32 -13.97 -0.17 30.25
N PRO A 33 -15.22 -0.01 30.71
CA PRO A 33 -15.53 -0.14 32.13
C PRO A 33 -15.91 -1.59 32.44
N LEU A 34 -15.14 -2.18 33.36
CA LEU A 34 -15.42 -3.42 34.05
C LEU A 34 -16.57 -3.18 35.05
N SER A 35 -17.76 -3.73 34.82
CA SER A 35 -18.71 -4.06 35.91
C SER A 35 -19.85 -4.98 35.46
N SER A 36 -19.88 -6.20 35.98
CA SER A 36 -21.07 -7.06 36.07
C SER A 36 -21.94 -6.61 37.25
N PRO A 37 -23.25 -6.94 37.30
CA PRO A 37 -23.59 -8.20 37.97
C PRO A 37 -24.78 -8.98 37.37
N LEU A 38 -24.65 -10.30 37.53
CA LEU A 38 -25.66 -11.34 37.78
C LEU A 38 -27.15 -11.02 37.54
N ARG A 39 -27.76 -11.75 36.60
CA ARG A 39 -29.14 -12.22 36.74
C ARG A 39 -29.30 -13.64 36.18
N ARG A 40 -29.52 -14.59 37.10
CA ARG A 40 -29.97 -15.97 36.85
C ARG A 40 -31.41 -15.97 36.31
N TYR A 41 -31.75 -16.91 35.43
CA TYR A 41 -32.97 -17.78 35.41
C TYR A 41 -32.95 -18.67 34.12
N PRO A 42 -33.71 -19.78 34.05
CA PRO A 42 -33.13 -21.12 33.92
C PRO A 42 -33.20 -21.79 32.53
N CYS A 43 -32.51 -22.94 32.47
CA CYS A 43 -32.31 -23.89 31.38
C CYS A 43 -33.54 -24.31 30.56
N THR A 44 -33.28 -24.58 29.27
CA THR A 44 -33.80 -25.79 28.62
C THR A 44 -32.71 -26.42 27.76
N ILE A 45 -32.46 -27.70 28.05
CA ILE A 45 -31.46 -28.58 27.48
C ILE A 45 -31.99 -29.12 26.15
N HIS A 46 -31.23 -28.99 25.07
CA HIS A 46 -31.32 -29.90 23.92
C HIS A 46 -29.96 -30.54 23.68
N LYS A 47 -29.94 -31.85 23.92
CA LYS A 47 -28.80 -32.73 23.72
C LYS A 47 -28.67 -32.96 22.22
N ASN A 48 -27.55 -32.55 21.62
CA ASN A 48 -27.04 -33.23 20.43
C ASN A 48 -25.54 -33.45 20.59
N THR A 49 -25.21 -34.73 20.66
CA THR A 49 -23.92 -35.30 20.94
C THR A 49 -23.13 -35.38 19.64
N VAL A 50 -22.01 -34.65 19.52
CA VAL A 50 -20.97 -35.01 18.55
C VAL A 50 -19.61 -34.94 19.26
N LYS A 51 -18.93 -36.07 19.24
CA LYS A 51 -17.73 -36.41 20.01
C LYS A 51 -16.54 -35.53 19.60
N LEU A 52 -15.89 -34.92 20.59
CA LEU A 52 -14.50 -34.47 20.48
C LEU A 52 -13.61 -35.71 20.32
N LEU A 53 -12.86 -35.79 19.23
CA LEU A 53 -11.68 -36.64 19.15
C LEU A 53 -10.45 -35.74 19.05
N CYS A 54 -9.69 -35.71 20.13
CA CYS A 54 -8.37 -35.12 20.21
C CYS A 54 -7.40 -36.03 19.46
N THR A 55 -6.76 -35.54 18.41
CA THR A 55 -5.53 -36.14 17.87
C THR A 55 -4.43 -35.09 17.87
N ARG A 56 -3.43 -35.32 18.72
CA ARG A 56 -2.13 -34.64 18.68
C ARG A 56 -1.48 -34.97 17.33
N THR A 57 -1.10 -33.96 16.56
CA THR A 57 -0.10 -34.11 15.50
C THR A 57 1.00 -33.08 15.68
N THR A 58 2.16 -33.60 16.01
CA THR A 58 3.47 -32.94 16.02
C THR A 58 4.04 -32.88 14.59
N LEU A 59 4.73 -31.78 14.28
CA LEU A 59 5.78 -31.60 13.27
C LEU A 59 5.44 -31.77 11.78
N ARG A 60 5.44 -30.65 11.03
CA ARG A 60 6.47 -30.36 10.00
C ARG A 60 6.29 -28.96 9.42
N ASN A 61 7.30 -28.11 9.65
CA ASN A 61 7.48 -26.86 8.91
C ASN A 61 7.74 -27.18 7.44
N SER A 62 6.88 -26.73 6.53
CA SER A 62 7.14 -26.72 5.09
C SER A 62 7.82 -25.39 4.72
N ALA A 63 9.13 -25.34 4.97
CA ALA A 63 10.04 -24.36 4.40
C ALA A 63 10.50 -24.86 3.02
N LEU A 64 9.69 -24.65 1.99
CA LEU A 64 10.07 -24.91 0.58
C LEU A 64 9.31 -23.92 -0.29
N THR A 65 9.92 -22.77 -0.61
CA THR A 65 9.60 -21.87 -1.76
C THR A 65 10.48 -20.59 -1.79
N ILE A 66 11.72 -20.63 -1.28
CA ILE A 66 12.63 -19.45 -1.35
C ILE A 66 13.99 -19.81 -1.98
N GLU A 67 14.40 -21.08 -1.98
CA GLU A 67 15.72 -21.47 -2.52
C GLU A 67 15.75 -21.56 -4.05
N GLU A 68 14.62 -21.78 -4.72
CA GLU A 68 14.58 -21.95 -6.18
C GLU A 68 14.66 -20.62 -6.96
N GLU A 69 14.29 -19.50 -6.33
CA GLU A 69 14.39 -18.15 -6.93
C GLU A 69 15.81 -17.56 -6.82
N GLN A 70 16.64 -18.03 -5.88
CA GLN A 70 17.99 -17.50 -5.68
C GLN A 70 19.03 -18.14 -6.61
N ALA A 71 18.77 -19.34 -7.13
CA ALA A 71 19.68 -20.05 -8.03
C ALA A 71 19.69 -19.50 -9.47
N GLN A 72 18.60 -18.87 -9.92
CA GLN A 72 18.50 -18.31 -11.27
C GLN A 72 19.13 -16.91 -11.41
N ALA A 73 19.29 -16.18 -10.30
CA ALA A 73 19.90 -14.84 -10.31
C ALA A 73 21.44 -14.85 -10.38
N GLN A 74 22.10 -15.97 -10.04
CA GLN A 74 23.57 -16.04 -9.97
C GLN A 74 24.24 -16.63 -11.22
N ALA A 75 23.47 -17.15 -12.18
CA ALA A 75 24.02 -17.82 -13.37
C ALA A 75 24.22 -16.93 -14.61
N LEU A 76 23.86 -15.64 -14.56
CA LEU A 76 23.89 -14.73 -15.72
C LEU A 76 24.99 -13.64 -15.67
N GLU A 77 25.95 -13.74 -14.75
CA GLU A 77 27.09 -12.80 -14.63
C GLU A 77 28.33 -13.24 -15.45
N LYS A 78 28.11 -13.88 -16.60
CA LYS A 78 29.21 -14.23 -17.52
C LYS A 78 28.75 -14.25 -18.97
N SER A 79 28.55 -13.07 -19.57
CA SER A 79 29.05 -12.79 -20.93
C SER A 79 28.64 -11.40 -21.45
N LYS A 80 29.65 -10.77 -22.07
CA LYS A 80 29.62 -9.80 -23.18
C LYS A 80 29.57 -8.30 -22.88
N ASP A 81 30.77 -7.73 -23.09
CA ASP A 81 31.02 -6.38 -23.59
C ASP A 81 30.45 -6.13 -25.01
N ALA A 82 30.23 -4.83 -25.25
CA ALA A 82 30.18 -4.09 -26.51
C ALA A 82 28.80 -3.77 -27.17
N SER A 83 28.43 -2.49 -26.99
CA SER A 83 27.82 -1.53 -27.93
C SER A 83 26.29 -1.48 -28.16
N SER A 84 25.73 -0.41 -27.59
CA SER A 84 24.77 0.56 -28.16
C SER A 84 23.31 0.18 -28.44
N THR A 85 22.46 0.86 -27.65
CA THR A 85 21.15 1.45 -28.01
C THR A 85 19.89 0.74 -27.50
N SER A 86 19.39 1.24 -26.35
CA SER A 86 17.98 1.33 -25.93
C SER A 86 17.22 0.10 -25.42
N THR A 87 17.87 -0.87 -24.75
CA THR A 87 17.13 -2.01 -24.15
C THR A 87 17.71 -2.44 -22.81
N SER A 88 17.20 -1.87 -21.72
CA SER A 88 17.41 -2.31 -20.33
C SER A 88 16.34 -1.57 -19.51
N TYR A 89 15.29 -2.14 -18.91
CA TYR A 89 15.23 -3.08 -17.77
C TYR A 89 13.87 -3.83 -17.70
N ARG A 90 13.18 -4.06 -18.84
CA ARG A 90 11.78 -4.53 -18.87
C ARG A 90 11.55 -6.04 -18.77
N ASP A 91 12.58 -6.86 -18.60
CA ASP A 91 12.44 -8.32 -18.55
C ASP A 91 12.60 -8.85 -17.13
N MET A 92 11.56 -8.74 -16.28
CA MET A 92 11.35 -9.65 -15.14
C MET A 92 9.86 -9.73 -14.76
N LEU A 93 9.30 -10.93 -14.95
CA LEU A 93 7.94 -11.40 -14.65
C LEU A 93 6.81 -10.80 -15.52
N PRO A 94 5.88 -11.65 -16.02
CA PRO A 94 4.71 -11.14 -16.73
C PRO A 94 3.84 -10.34 -15.75
N LYS A 95 3.48 -9.10 -16.12
CA LYS A 95 2.61 -8.23 -15.31
C LYS A 95 1.28 -8.92 -14.97
N ILE A 96 0.81 -9.75 -15.91
CA ILE A 96 -0.43 -10.50 -15.84
C ILE A 96 -0.15 -12.02 -15.89
N ASP A 97 -0.97 -12.79 -15.19
CA ASP A 97 -0.95 -14.24 -15.27
C ASP A 97 -1.57 -14.75 -16.58
N LYS A 98 -1.51 -16.06 -16.82
CA LYS A 98 -2.16 -16.72 -17.99
C LYS A 98 -3.67 -16.50 -18.04
N SER A 99 -4.29 -16.07 -16.93
CA SER A 99 -5.71 -15.73 -16.85
C SER A 99 -5.99 -14.23 -17.03
N GLY A 100 -4.97 -13.44 -17.33
CA GLY A 100 -5.07 -12.00 -17.55
C GLY A 100 -5.23 -11.18 -16.27
N ARG A 101 -4.69 -11.62 -15.13
CA ARG A 101 -4.79 -10.91 -13.84
C ARG A 101 -3.44 -10.54 -13.26
N PHE A 102 -3.37 -9.46 -12.48
CA PHE A 102 -2.12 -9.07 -11.84
C PHE A 102 -1.59 -10.15 -10.90
N CYS A 103 -0.31 -10.45 -11.07
CA CYS A 103 0.41 -11.46 -10.30
C CYS A 103 1.72 -10.95 -9.68
N SER A 104 2.03 -9.65 -9.79
CA SER A 104 3.23 -9.07 -9.21
C SER A 104 3.06 -8.75 -7.72
N PRO A 105 4.11 -8.93 -6.88
CA PRO A 105 4.09 -8.46 -5.50
C PRO A 105 3.83 -6.95 -5.38
N ARG A 106 4.29 -6.17 -6.37
CA ARG A 106 4.01 -4.73 -6.50
C ARG A 106 2.52 -4.44 -6.49
N ALA A 107 1.74 -5.15 -7.29
CA ALA A 107 0.29 -5.01 -7.36
C ALA A 107 -0.40 -5.32 -6.01
N ALA A 108 0.15 -6.24 -5.21
CA ALA A 108 -0.36 -6.53 -3.88
C ALA A 108 -0.16 -5.36 -2.91
N ARG A 109 1.02 -4.72 -2.93
CA ARG A 109 1.34 -3.58 -2.06
C ARG A 109 0.46 -2.38 -2.38
N GLU A 110 0.24 -2.14 -3.65
CA GLU A 110 -0.64 -1.08 -4.12
C GLU A 110 -2.11 -1.32 -3.75
N LEU A 111 -2.61 -2.54 -3.93
CA LEU A 111 -3.94 -2.91 -3.46
C LEU A 111 -4.05 -2.74 -1.94
N ALA A 112 -3.04 -3.18 -1.19
CA ALA A 112 -3.02 -3.02 0.26
C ALA A 112 -3.00 -1.54 0.66
N LEU A 113 -2.23 -0.70 -0.03
CA LEU A 113 -2.20 0.75 0.19
C LEU A 113 -3.57 1.39 -0.05
N SER A 114 -4.22 1.08 -1.19
CA SER A 114 -5.57 1.55 -1.51
C SER A 114 -6.60 1.17 -0.43
N ILE A 115 -6.50 -0.05 0.10
CA ILE A 115 -7.38 -0.51 1.19
C ILE A 115 -7.09 0.23 2.49
N VAL A 116 -5.84 0.34 2.90
CA VAL A 116 -5.48 1.02 4.16
C VAL A 116 -5.88 2.50 4.10
N TYR A 117 -5.61 3.17 2.97
CA TYR A 117 -6.03 4.55 2.75
C TYR A 117 -7.55 4.71 2.85
N ALA A 118 -8.32 3.88 2.13
CA ALA A 118 -9.78 3.91 2.20
C ALA A 118 -10.30 3.60 3.62
N ALA A 119 -9.68 2.66 4.34
CA ALA A 119 -10.04 2.32 5.70
C ALA A 119 -9.79 3.48 6.67
N CYS A 120 -8.70 4.24 6.49
CA CYS A 120 -8.43 5.46 7.24
C CYS A 120 -9.48 6.55 6.99
N LEU A 121 -9.93 6.72 5.74
CA LEU A 121 -11.00 7.67 5.41
C LEU A 121 -12.37 7.24 5.96
N GLU A 122 -12.69 5.94 5.90
CA GLU A 122 -13.96 5.39 6.41
C GLU A 122 -13.97 5.21 7.94
N GLY A 123 -12.81 5.29 8.61
CA GLY A 123 -12.66 4.96 10.02
C GLY A 123 -12.95 3.49 10.34
N SER A 124 -12.61 2.58 9.42
CA SER A 124 -12.92 1.15 9.52
C SER A 124 -11.66 0.27 9.58
N ASP A 125 -11.84 -1.01 9.94
CA ASP A 125 -10.75 -1.98 9.94
C ASP A 125 -10.36 -2.36 8.49
N PRO A 126 -9.09 -2.21 8.06
CA PRO A 126 -8.66 -2.48 6.70
C PRO A 126 -8.83 -3.95 6.30
N VAL A 127 -8.69 -4.90 7.23
CA VAL A 127 -8.92 -6.33 6.93
C VAL A 127 -10.40 -6.56 6.61
N ARG A 128 -11.30 -6.02 7.43
CA ARG A 128 -12.75 -6.08 7.20
C ARG A 128 -13.18 -5.36 5.92
N LEU A 129 -12.60 -4.20 5.61
CA LEU A 129 -12.88 -3.47 4.37
C LEU A 129 -12.44 -4.27 3.14
N PHE A 130 -11.27 -4.92 3.19
CA PHE A 130 -10.81 -5.82 2.15
C PHE A 130 -11.76 -7.00 1.92
N GLU A 131 -12.18 -7.66 2.99
CA GLU A 131 -13.13 -8.79 2.90
C GLU A 131 -14.50 -8.33 2.35
N LYS A 132 -14.96 -7.14 2.74
CA LYS A 132 -16.17 -6.50 2.18
C LYS A 132 -16.02 -6.28 0.67
N ARG A 133 -14.93 -5.65 0.21
CA ARG A 133 -14.67 -5.42 -1.23
C ARG A 133 -14.53 -6.73 -2.02
N MET A 134 -13.91 -7.76 -1.44
CA MET A 134 -13.84 -9.08 -2.06
C MET A 134 -15.21 -9.74 -2.23
N ASN A 135 -16.15 -9.47 -1.32
CA ASN A 135 -17.47 -10.11 -1.30
C ASN A 135 -18.60 -9.23 -1.87
N ALA A 136 -18.27 -8.01 -2.31
CA ALA A 136 -19.22 -7.14 -2.98
C ALA A 136 -19.86 -7.87 -4.18
N ARG A 137 -21.20 -7.93 -4.18
CA ARG A 137 -21.94 -8.47 -5.33
C ARG A 137 -21.84 -7.46 -6.46
N ARG A 138 -21.65 -7.99 -7.67
CA ARG A 138 -21.63 -7.20 -8.89
C ARG A 138 -23.05 -6.74 -9.19
N GLU A 139 -23.15 -5.53 -9.74
CA GLU A 139 -24.38 -5.13 -10.41
C GLU A 139 -24.61 -6.05 -11.62
N PRO A 140 -25.83 -6.56 -11.82
CA PRO A 140 -26.15 -7.38 -12.98
C PRO A 140 -25.82 -6.61 -14.27
N GLY A 141 -24.94 -7.17 -15.10
CA GLY A 141 -24.54 -6.56 -16.38
C GLY A 141 -23.19 -5.81 -16.36
N TYR A 142 -22.54 -5.66 -15.21
CA TYR A 142 -21.18 -5.10 -15.17
C TYR A 142 -20.16 -6.08 -15.77
N GLU A 143 -19.56 -5.67 -16.89
CA GLU A 143 -18.42 -6.33 -17.52
C GLU A 143 -17.18 -5.44 -17.37
N PHE A 144 -16.09 -6.04 -16.89
CA PHE A 144 -14.84 -5.33 -16.67
C PHE A 144 -13.98 -5.41 -17.93
N ASP A 145 -13.48 -4.26 -18.39
CA ASP A 145 -12.60 -4.25 -19.56
C ASP A 145 -11.22 -4.82 -19.21
N LYS A 146 -10.87 -5.90 -19.89
CA LYS A 146 -9.57 -6.56 -19.71
C LYS A 146 -8.45 -5.82 -20.44
N ALA A 147 -8.77 -4.98 -21.43
CA ALA A 147 -7.77 -4.17 -22.13
C ALA A 147 -7.13 -3.16 -21.16
N SER A 148 -7.92 -2.61 -20.23
CA SER A 148 -7.45 -1.70 -19.17
C SER A 148 -6.33 -2.32 -18.33
N LEU A 149 -6.28 -3.65 -18.15
CA LEU A 149 -5.19 -4.32 -17.43
C LEU A 149 -3.85 -4.37 -18.20
N LEU A 150 -3.90 -4.32 -19.53
CA LEU A 150 -2.69 -4.32 -20.37
C LEU A 150 -2.05 -2.94 -20.40
N GLU A 151 -2.88 -1.90 -20.41
CA GLU A 151 -2.47 -0.50 -20.44
C GLU A 151 -2.02 -0.02 -19.04
N TYR A 152 -2.63 -0.55 -17.98
CA TYR A 152 -2.29 -0.18 -16.61
C TYR A 152 -0.81 -0.38 -16.26
N ASN A 153 -0.18 0.70 -15.80
CA ASN A 153 1.23 0.70 -15.48
C ASN A 153 1.50 0.94 -13.98
N HIS A 154 1.86 -0.14 -13.28
CA HIS A 154 2.25 -0.09 -11.87
C HIS A 154 3.46 0.79 -11.55
N MET A 155 4.24 1.17 -12.56
CA MET A 155 5.51 1.90 -12.48
C MET A 155 5.48 3.22 -13.27
N CYS A 156 4.29 3.81 -13.47
CA CYS A 156 4.22 5.20 -13.94
C CYS A 156 4.60 6.12 -12.77
N PHE A 157 5.66 6.90 -12.93
CA PHE A 157 6.10 7.90 -11.96
C PHE A 157 5.86 9.28 -12.56
N GLY A 158 5.37 10.22 -11.75
CA GLY A 158 5.34 11.63 -12.13
C GLY A 158 6.74 12.08 -12.53
N GLY A 159 6.90 12.45 -13.80
CA GLY A 159 8.17 12.96 -14.32
C GLY A 159 8.49 14.36 -13.81
N PRO A 160 9.63 14.94 -14.20
CA PRO A 160 9.85 16.37 -14.08
C PRO A 160 8.71 17.15 -14.73
N PRO A 161 8.38 18.37 -14.23
CA PRO A 161 7.39 19.22 -14.87
C PRO A 161 7.68 19.37 -16.36
N VAL A 162 6.69 19.04 -17.19
CA VAL A 162 6.79 19.17 -18.65
C VAL A 162 6.37 20.59 -19.03
N THR A 163 7.21 21.27 -19.81
CA THR A 163 6.90 22.59 -20.38
C THR A 163 6.59 22.42 -21.86
N VAL A 164 5.48 22.97 -22.30
CA VAL A 164 5.01 22.93 -23.69
C VAL A 164 5.11 24.32 -24.32
N GLU A 165 5.44 24.38 -25.60
CA GLU A 165 5.55 25.64 -26.34
C GLU A 165 4.23 26.06 -27.00
N THR A 166 3.39 25.09 -27.34
CA THR A 166 2.11 25.30 -28.04
C THR A 166 0.92 24.86 -27.19
N VAL A 167 -0.26 25.42 -27.51
CA VAL A 167 -1.50 25.06 -26.82
C VAL A 167 -1.96 23.67 -27.24
N GLU A 168 -1.73 23.29 -28.50
CA GLU A 168 -2.10 21.99 -29.03
C GLU A 168 -1.33 20.85 -28.34
N GLU A 169 -0.04 21.05 -28.05
CA GLU A 169 0.76 20.09 -27.30
C GLU A 169 0.28 19.98 -25.85
N ALA A 170 -0.11 21.10 -25.23
CA ALA A 170 -0.70 21.12 -23.90
C ALA A 170 -2.00 20.29 -23.84
N ASP A 171 -2.88 20.49 -24.82
CA ASP A 171 -4.17 19.79 -24.92
C ASP A 171 -3.97 18.29 -25.18
N GLU A 172 -2.97 17.91 -25.99
CA GLU A 172 -2.64 16.50 -26.23
C GLU A 172 -2.17 15.80 -24.96
N LEU A 173 -1.27 16.43 -24.19
CA LEU A 173 -0.81 15.90 -22.90
C LEU A 173 -1.97 15.74 -21.91
N LEU A 174 -2.83 16.75 -21.78
CA LEU A 174 -4.00 16.68 -20.91
C LEU A 174 -4.93 15.52 -21.30
N SER A 175 -5.19 15.33 -22.60
CA SER A 175 -6.04 14.22 -23.04
C SER A 175 -5.41 12.84 -22.76
N ASN A 176 -4.07 12.74 -22.77
CA ASN A 176 -3.37 11.51 -22.43
C ASN A 176 -3.42 11.24 -20.92
N ASP A 177 -3.20 12.25 -20.08
CA ASP A 177 -3.32 12.15 -18.63
C ASP A 177 -4.75 11.75 -18.21
N GLU A 178 -5.77 12.30 -18.88
CA GLU A 178 -7.17 11.93 -18.66
C GLU A 178 -7.44 10.46 -19.02
N LYS A 179 -6.88 9.96 -20.13
CA LYS A 179 -6.99 8.54 -20.52
C LYS A 179 -6.31 7.63 -19.51
N GLU A 180 -5.09 7.95 -19.08
CA GLU A 180 -4.36 7.17 -18.08
C GLU A 180 -5.12 7.16 -16.74
N SER A 181 -5.64 8.31 -16.33
CA SER A 181 -6.46 8.46 -15.12
C SER A 181 -7.76 7.65 -15.19
N ALA A 182 -8.41 7.58 -16.36
CA ALA A 182 -9.62 6.80 -16.56
C ALA A 182 -9.35 5.29 -16.42
N ILE A 183 -8.25 4.80 -17.01
CA ILE A 183 -7.81 3.40 -16.89
C ILE A 183 -7.50 3.07 -15.42
N GLU A 184 -6.78 3.95 -14.72
CA GLU A 184 -6.46 3.76 -13.30
C GLU A 184 -7.71 3.73 -12.43
N ALA A 185 -8.65 4.65 -12.65
CA ALA A 185 -9.91 4.68 -11.93
C ALA A 185 -10.72 3.40 -12.16
N GLU A 186 -10.78 2.89 -13.40
CA GLU A 186 -11.47 1.64 -13.72
C GLU A 186 -10.83 0.45 -13.00
N VAL A 187 -9.50 0.31 -13.07
CA VAL A 187 -8.76 -0.80 -12.48
C VAL A 187 -8.86 -0.79 -10.95
N LEU A 188 -8.76 0.38 -10.30
CA LEU A 188 -8.82 0.51 -8.85
C LEU A 188 -10.25 0.39 -8.28
N ALA A 189 -11.28 0.79 -9.05
CA ALA A 189 -12.68 0.64 -8.66
C ALA A 189 -13.19 -0.79 -8.87
N ALA A 190 -12.58 -1.54 -9.80
CA ALA A 190 -13.01 -2.87 -10.13
C ALA A 190 -12.91 -3.85 -8.93
N PRO A 191 -13.84 -4.82 -8.83
CA PRO A 191 -13.78 -5.85 -7.80
C PRO A 191 -12.44 -6.59 -7.80
N PRO A 192 -11.73 -6.71 -6.65
CA PRO A 192 -10.38 -7.27 -6.61
C PRO A 192 -10.24 -8.68 -7.19
N LYS A 193 -11.31 -9.49 -7.17
CA LYS A 193 -11.33 -10.85 -7.74
C LYS A 193 -11.22 -10.90 -9.27
N LEU A 194 -11.53 -9.79 -9.96
CA LEU A 194 -11.42 -9.68 -11.41
C LEU A 194 -10.02 -9.23 -11.83
N VAL A 195 -9.44 -8.30 -11.08
CA VAL A 195 -8.15 -7.67 -11.40
C VAL A 195 -6.96 -8.49 -10.92
N TYR A 196 -7.04 -9.08 -9.72
CA TYR A 196 -5.88 -9.70 -9.06
C TYR A 196 -5.99 -11.23 -8.98
N SER A 197 -4.85 -11.90 -9.14
CA SER A 197 -4.76 -13.35 -8.96
C SER A 197 -4.97 -13.76 -7.50
N LYS A 198 -5.35 -15.03 -7.26
CA LYS A 198 -5.60 -15.56 -5.90
C LYS A 198 -4.38 -15.43 -4.98
N LEU A 199 -3.16 -15.57 -5.52
CA LEU A 199 -1.92 -15.43 -4.76
C LEU A 199 -1.75 -14.00 -4.25
N ILE A 200 -2.01 -13.01 -5.12
CA ILE A 200 -1.92 -11.59 -4.78
C ILE A 200 -2.98 -11.19 -3.74
N LEU A 201 -4.20 -11.70 -3.87
CA LEU A 201 -5.24 -11.45 -2.86
C LEU A 201 -4.85 -12.02 -1.48
N ARG A 202 -4.24 -13.21 -1.44
CA ARG A 202 -3.73 -13.81 -0.19
C ARG A 202 -2.57 -13.00 0.39
N PHE A 203 -1.65 -12.54 -0.46
CA PHE A 203 -0.51 -11.74 -0.02
C PHE A 203 -0.96 -10.37 0.50
N THR A 204 -1.87 -9.71 -0.19
CA THR A 204 -2.52 -8.46 0.24
C THR A 204 -3.13 -8.63 1.63
N ARG A 205 -3.94 -9.68 1.86
CA ARG A 205 -4.50 -9.96 3.18
C ARG A 205 -3.42 -10.15 4.25
N LYS A 206 -2.32 -10.82 3.91
CA LYS A 206 -1.17 -11.03 4.83
C LYS A 206 -0.55 -9.69 5.24
N ILE A 207 -0.36 -8.76 4.31
CA ILE A 207 0.11 -7.40 4.58
C ILE A 207 -0.86 -6.66 5.48
N LEU A 208 -2.17 -6.67 5.18
CA LEU A 208 -3.17 -5.96 5.97
C LEU A 208 -3.26 -6.46 7.42
N VAL A 209 -3.18 -7.79 7.62
CA VAL A 209 -3.15 -8.37 8.97
C VAL A 209 -1.88 -7.94 9.72
N ALA A 210 -0.73 -7.93 9.05
CA ALA A 210 0.53 -7.45 9.64
C ALA A 210 0.50 -5.95 9.98
N VAL A 211 -0.22 -5.14 9.19
CA VAL A 211 -0.47 -3.73 9.48
C VAL A 211 -1.28 -3.59 10.77
N MET A 212 -2.37 -4.34 10.89
CA MET A 212 -3.22 -4.29 12.09
C MET A 212 -2.55 -4.81 13.36
N GLU A 213 -1.71 -5.85 13.25
CA GLU A 213 -1.00 -6.43 14.41
C GLU A 213 -0.07 -5.41 15.09
N ARG A 214 0.54 -4.51 14.32
CA ARG A 214 1.55 -3.56 14.80
C ARG A 214 1.14 -2.10 14.68
N TRP A 215 -0.14 -1.80 14.39
CA TRP A 215 -0.61 -0.45 14.12
C TRP A 215 -0.20 0.53 15.21
N ASP A 216 -0.64 0.31 16.45
CA ASP A 216 -0.39 1.21 17.59
C ASP A 216 1.12 1.38 17.86
N SER A 217 1.89 0.30 17.73
CA SER A 217 3.34 0.35 17.88
C SER A 217 4.00 1.20 16.80
N HIS A 218 3.53 1.10 15.56
CA HIS A 218 4.06 1.88 14.44
C HIS A 218 3.65 3.35 14.53
N VAL A 219 2.47 3.68 15.07
CA VAL A 219 2.09 5.08 15.33
C VAL A 219 3.14 5.77 16.21
N LEU A 220 3.57 5.12 17.30
CA LEU A 220 4.59 5.66 18.21
C LEU A 220 5.97 5.80 17.56
N VAL A 221 6.31 4.89 16.65
CA VAL A 221 7.58 4.96 15.89
C VAL A 221 7.53 6.09 14.87
N ILE A 222 6.43 6.19 14.13
CA ILE A 222 6.19 7.23 13.13
C ILE A 222 6.22 8.60 13.79
N ASP A 223 5.61 8.77 14.97
CA ASP A 223 5.69 10.02 15.71
C ASP A 223 7.14 10.40 16.09
N LYS A 224 8.07 9.45 16.21
CA LYS A 224 9.49 9.75 16.44
C LYS A 224 10.24 10.10 15.16
N VAL A 225 10.00 9.36 14.07
CA VAL A 225 10.81 9.47 12.84
C VAL A 225 10.27 10.45 11.80
N ALA A 226 8.97 10.77 11.86
CA ALA A 226 8.33 11.68 10.91
C ALA A 226 8.71 13.14 11.19
N PRO A 227 8.80 13.99 10.15
CA PRO A 227 9.13 15.39 10.32
C PRO A 227 7.97 16.15 10.99
N ALA A 228 8.29 17.21 11.74
CA ALA A 228 7.31 17.93 12.55
C ALA A 228 6.13 18.50 11.74
N ASN A 229 6.36 18.92 10.50
CA ASN A 229 5.30 19.42 9.61
C ASN A 229 4.23 18.35 9.31
N TRP A 230 4.58 17.07 9.27
CA TRP A 230 3.60 15.99 9.09
C TRP A 230 2.78 15.73 10.36
N LYS A 231 3.37 15.98 11.53
CA LYS A 231 2.68 15.82 12.83
C LYS A 231 1.65 16.91 13.07
N ASN A 232 1.94 18.12 12.59
CA ASN A 232 1.04 19.26 12.72
C ASN A 232 -0.20 19.12 11.81
N GLU A 233 -0.05 18.48 10.65
CA GLU A 233 -1.12 18.30 9.66
C GLU A 233 -1.22 16.83 9.19
N PRO A 234 -1.57 15.89 10.08
CA PRO A 234 -1.59 14.47 9.75
C PRO A 234 -2.70 14.11 8.75
N ALA A 235 -3.81 14.86 8.77
CA ALA A 235 -4.92 14.67 7.84
C ALA A 235 -4.53 14.96 6.37
N GLY A 236 -3.58 15.87 6.15
CA GLY A 236 -3.03 16.16 4.81
C GLY A 236 -1.97 15.16 4.35
N ARG A 237 -1.61 14.18 5.19
CA ARG A 237 -0.51 13.23 4.98
C ARG A 237 -0.90 11.77 5.17
N ILE A 238 -2.20 11.47 5.13
CA ILE A 238 -2.73 10.13 5.41
C ILE A 238 -2.05 9.10 4.52
N LEU A 239 -1.88 9.39 3.24
CA LEU A 239 -1.32 8.45 2.28
C LEU A 239 0.15 8.13 2.56
N GLU A 240 0.98 9.14 2.85
CA GLU A 240 2.39 8.94 3.23
C GLU A 240 2.51 8.12 4.52
N LEU A 241 1.63 8.38 5.50
CA LEU A 241 1.56 7.61 6.74
C LEU A 241 1.14 6.16 6.49
N CYS A 242 0.17 5.91 5.59
CA CYS A 242 -0.21 4.56 5.18
C CYS A 242 0.98 3.80 4.56
N ILE A 243 1.78 4.45 3.72
CA ILE A 243 3.00 3.84 3.13
C ILE A 243 4.00 3.44 4.22
N LEU A 244 4.22 4.31 5.22
CA LEU A 244 5.11 4.00 6.34
C LEU A 244 4.61 2.81 7.15
N HIS A 245 3.33 2.78 7.52
CA HIS A 245 2.73 1.64 8.24
C HIS A 245 2.89 0.33 7.47
N LEU A 246 2.60 0.35 6.16
CA LEU A 246 2.71 -0.83 5.30
C LEU A 246 4.15 -1.36 5.27
N ALA A 247 5.11 -0.47 5.05
CA ALA A 247 6.53 -0.82 4.97
C ALA A 247 7.08 -1.33 6.31
N MET A 248 6.77 -0.67 7.42
CA MET A 248 7.22 -1.08 8.76
C MET A 248 6.67 -2.46 9.15
N SER A 249 5.40 -2.73 8.82
CA SER A 249 4.77 -4.04 9.05
C SER A 249 5.33 -5.14 8.16
N GLU A 250 5.63 -4.84 6.89
CA GLU A 250 6.27 -5.81 5.99
C GLU A 250 7.70 -6.17 6.48
N ILE A 251 8.45 -5.19 7.02
CA ILE A 251 9.78 -5.42 7.61
C ILE A 251 9.70 -6.24 8.90
N THR A 252 8.84 -5.85 9.85
CA THR A 252 8.87 -6.42 11.21
C THR A 252 8.07 -7.70 11.37
N VAL A 253 6.96 -7.85 10.67
CA VAL A 253 6.04 -8.99 10.82
C VAL A 253 6.25 -10.01 9.70
N LEU A 254 6.35 -9.54 8.45
CA LEU A 254 6.52 -10.45 7.31
C LEU A 254 7.98 -10.87 7.11
N GLY A 255 8.94 -10.10 7.64
CA GLY A 255 10.36 -10.39 7.58
C GLY A 255 10.95 -10.20 6.19
N THR A 256 10.30 -9.43 5.31
CA THR A 256 10.85 -9.13 3.98
C THR A 256 12.12 -8.29 4.16
N ARG A 257 13.15 -8.55 3.35
CA ARG A 257 14.42 -7.81 3.38
C ARG A 257 14.15 -6.31 3.26
N HIS A 258 14.57 -5.55 4.27
CA HIS A 258 14.27 -4.12 4.39
C HIS A 258 14.66 -3.28 3.17
N GLN A 259 15.74 -3.62 2.46
CA GLN A 259 16.14 -2.94 1.22
C GLN A 259 15.07 -3.00 0.13
N ILE A 260 14.41 -4.15 -0.03
CA ILE A 260 13.34 -4.34 -1.01
C ILE A 260 12.13 -3.49 -0.60
N VAL A 261 11.73 -3.59 0.67
CA VAL A 261 10.56 -2.88 1.19
C VAL A 261 10.75 -1.36 1.10
N ILE A 262 11.93 -0.85 1.42
CA ILE A 262 12.25 0.58 1.30
C ILE A 262 12.14 1.05 -0.14
N ASN A 263 12.74 0.32 -1.10
CA ASN A 263 12.65 0.69 -2.51
C ASN A 263 11.20 0.69 -3.01
N GLU A 264 10.43 -0.34 -2.65
CA GLU A 264 9.01 -0.44 -2.99
C GLU A 264 8.18 0.68 -2.39
N ALA A 265 8.42 1.05 -1.13
CA ALA A 265 7.74 2.15 -0.47
C ALA A 265 8.07 3.51 -1.12
N VAL A 266 9.33 3.72 -1.50
CA VAL A 266 9.75 4.91 -2.23
C VAL A 266 9.08 4.97 -3.61
N ASP A 267 8.98 3.85 -4.31
CA ASP A 267 8.31 3.82 -5.60
C ASP A 267 6.79 3.99 -5.46
N LEU A 268 6.16 3.51 -4.37
CA LEU A 268 4.75 3.86 -4.09
C LEU A 268 4.59 5.36 -3.87
N ALA A 269 5.52 5.97 -3.13
CA ALA A 269 5.51 7.39 -2.85
C ALA A 269 5.69 8.23 -4.13
N LYS A 270 6.57 7.84 -5.05
CA LYS A 270 6.73 8.55 -6.34
C LYS A 270 5.48 8.50 -7.21
N ARG A 271 4.68 7.45 -7.03
CA ARG A 271 3.49 7.23 -7.85
C ARG A 271 2.26 7.94 -7.30
N PHE A 272 2.06 7.92 -5.99
CA PHE A 272 0.82 8.43 -5.38
C PHE A 272 1.02 9.67 -4.50
N CYS A 273 2.25 10.10 -4.26
CA CYS A 273 2.55 11.25 -3.43
C CYS A 273 3.41 12.26 -4.18
N ASP A 274 3.35 13.51 -3.74
CA ASP A 274 4.02 14.63 -4.41
C ASP A 274 5.22 15.18 -3.63
N GLY A 275 6.01 15.99 -4.34
CA GLY A 275 7.07 16.81 -3.77
C GLY A 275 8.15 15.98 -3.07
N ALA A 276 8.38 16.25 -1.79
CA ALA A 276 9.48 15.64 -1.03
C ALA A 276 9.13 14.27 -0.41
N ALA A 277 7.91 13.77 -0.58
CA ALA A 277 7.44 12.55 0.08
C ALA A 277 8.34 11.31 -0.14
N PRO A 278 8.80 10.98 -1.38
CA PRO A 278 9.67 9.82 -1.59
C PRO A 278 11.00 9.89 -0.81
N ARG A 279 11.59 11.10 -0.73
CA ARG A 279 12.83 11.33 0.02
C ARG A 279 12.60 11.22 1.52
N ILE A 280 11.50 11.78 2.03
CA ILE A 280 11.16 11.74 3.45
C ILE A 280 10.88 10.30 3.90
N ILE A 281 10.05 9.56 3.16
CA ILE A 281 9.73 8.15 3.44
C ILE A 281 11.00 7.29 3.49
N ASN A 282 11.90 7.46 2.53
CA ASN A 282 13.21 6.77 2.55
C ASN A 282 14.00 7.10 3.82
N GLY A 283 14.03 8.38 4.22
CA GLY A 283 14.69 8.82 5.46
C GLY A 283 14.08 8.18 6.71
N CYS A 284 12.76 8.25 6.87
CA CYS A 284 12.04 7.67 8.01
C CYS A 284 12.28 6.16 8.13
N LEU A 285 12.18 5.41 7.02
CA LEU A 285 12.37 3.95 7.03
C LEU A 285 13.82 3.56 7.32
N ARG A 286 14.81 4.31 6.85
CA ARG A 286 16.23 4.07 7.19
C ARG A 286 16.52 4.31 8.67
N THR A 287 15.93 5.35 9.26
CA THR A 287 16.05 5.60 10.70
C THR A 287 15.39 4.47 11.49
N PHE A 288 14.18 4.06 11.11
CA PHE A 288 13.48 2.95 11.73
C PHE A 288 14.29 1.65 11.73
N VAL A 289 14.89 1.27 10.60
CA VAL A 289 15.71 0.05 10.50
C VAL A 289 16.95 0.13 11.41
N LYS A 290 17.61 1.29 11.49
CA LYS A 290 18.75 1.48 12.40
C LYS A 290 18.35 1.30 13.86
N ASP A 291 17.19 1.81 14.26
CA ASP A 291 16.69 1.69 15.63
C ASP A 291 16.32 0.23 15.98
N LEU A 292 15.77 -0.51 15.00
CA LEU A 292 15.51 -1.95 15.15
C LEU A 292 16.81 -2.74 15.36
N GLU A 293 17.84 -2.47 14.55
CA GLU A 293 19.15 -3.10 14.69
C GLU A 293 19.80 -2.76 16.04
N GLY A 294 19.73 -1.50 16.48
CA GLY A 294 20.23 -1.06 17.78
C GLY A 294 19.52 -1.73 18.96
N THR A 295 18.19 -1.86 18.87
CA THR A 295 17.38 -2.55 19.90
C THR A 295 17.66 -4.04 19.93
N GLY A 296 17.86 -4.68 18.78
CA GLY A 296 18.23 -6.10 18.67
C GLY A 296 19.59 -6.40 19.31
N VAL A 297 20.57 -5.51 19.12
CA VAL A 297 21.90 -5.62 19.74
C VAL A 297 21.83 -5.43 21.26
N ALA A 298 21.06 -4.45 21.74
CA ALA A 298 20.86 -4.23 23.18
C ALA A 298 20.21 -5.44 23.88
N GLN A 299 19.19 -6.03 23.26
CA GLN A 299 18.52 -7.23 23.79
C GLN A 299 19.41 -8.49 23.77
N ALA A 300 20.35 -8.58 22.82
CA ALA A 300 21.31 -9.69 22.77
C ALA A 300 22.37 -9.58 23.87
N LEU A 301 22.82 -8.37 24.21
CA LEU A 301 23.80 -8.11 25.28
C LEU A 301 23.20 -8.35 26.68
N ASP A 302 21.94 -7.97 26.91
CA ASP A 302 21.27 -8.24 28.19
C ASP A 302 21.04 -9.74 28.43
N LYS A 303 20.73 -10.50 27.38
CA LYS A 303 20.62 -11.97 27.47
C LYS A 303 21.94 -12.65 27.81
N GLN A 304 23.10 -12.07 27.48
CA GLN A 304 24.41 -12.61 27.88
C GLN A 304 24.81 -12.27 29.32
N LYS A 305 24.26 -11.19 29.89
CA LYS A 305 24.49 -10.83 31.30
C LYS A 305 23.67 -11.66 32.28
N VAL A 306 22.50 -12.16 31.90
CA VAL A 306 21.63 -12.98 32.77
C VAL A 306 22.14 -14.43 32.89
N THR A 307 23.00 -14.87 31.98
CA THR A 307 23.57 -16.24 31.97
C THR A 307 24.96 -16.34 32.62
N ARG A 308 25.43 -15.28 33.28
CA ARG A 308 26.65 -15.26 34.11
C ARG A 308 26.28 -15.00 35.56
#